data_AF-A0A954IVH3-F1
#
_entry.id   AF-A0A954IVH3-F1
#
_cell.length_a   1.000
_cell.length_b   1.000
_cell.length_c   1.000
_cell.angle_alpha   90.00
_cell.angle_beta   90.00
_cell.angle_gamma   90.00
#
_symmetry.space_group_name_H-M   'P 1'
#
loop_
_entity.id
_entity.type
_entity.pdbx_description
1 polymer ?
#
loop_
_entity_poly.entity_id
_entity_poly.type
_entity_poly.pdbx_seq_one_letter_code
_entity_poly.pdbx_strand_id
1 'polypeptide(L)'
;MAHRSVLALWMLHRERLWRRIAVWRKTFTNSEVTQSQWQAVMGTRPWSGKEFVREGKDYPATYISWKDAISFCKKLTEVERRTRRLPAGWEYRLPTEAPWEYACRAGTTTAYGIDDRSSFRNYAWHDGTVKGEEYAHKVGQKRANAYGLHDMHGNLWEWCQDYYTEALPGGTDPEGPSEGAFR
;
A
#
# COMPACT_ATOMS: atom_id res chain seq x y z
N MET A 1 10.27 4.12 19.33
CA MET A 1 9.50 4.65 18.19
C MET A 1 9.04 3.46 17.38
N ALA A 2 7.80 3.00 17.56
CA ALA A 2 7.34 1.76 16.93
C ALA A 2 7.05 2.04 15.45
N HIS A 3 7.81 1.42 14.54
CA HIS A 3 7.53 1.41 13.11
C HIS A 3 6.15 0.76 12.88
N ARG A 4 5.17 1.55 12.44
CA ARG A 4 3.79 1.10 12.21
C ARG A 4 3.49 1.21 10.72
N SER A 5 3.90 0.17 9.99
CA SER A 5 3.68 0.07 8.55
C SER A 5 2.60 -0.96 8.22
N VAL A 6 1.87 -0.72 7.13
CA VAL A 6 0.88 -1.59 6.47
C VAL A 6 1.41 -2.08 5.13
N LEU A 7 0.71 -3.08 4.63
CA LEU A 7 0.88 -3.63 3.31
C LEU A 7 0.18 -2.76 2.25
N ALA A 8 0.96 -2.18 1.34
CA ALA A 8 0.49 -1.78 0.01
C ALA A 8 0.55 -2.98 -0.92
N LEU A 9 -0.58 -3.40 -1.47
CA LEU A 9 -0.65 -4.58 -2.32
C LEU A 9 -0.84 -4.17 -3.77
N TRP A 10 0.07 -4.61 -4.65
CA TRP A 10 -0.08 -4.39 -6.10
C TRP A 10 -0.05 -5.73 -6.85
N MET A 11 -0.89 -5.81 -7.87
CA MET A 11 -0.97 -6.97 -8.77
C MET A 11 -0.08 -6.71 -9.98
N LEU A 12 0.94 -7.54 -10.18
CA LEU A 12 1.94 -7.35 -11.23
C LEU A 12 2.07 -8.61 -12.10
N HIS A 13 2.27 -8.39 -13.40
CA HIS A 13 2.54 -9.43 -14.37
C HIS A 13 4.03 -9.77 -14.36
N ARG A 14 4.38 -11.06 -14.50
CA ARG A 14 5.75 -11.56 -14.38
C ARG A 14 6.67 -11.09 -15.52
N GLU A 15 6.13 -10.60 -16.64
CA GLU A 15 6.95 -10.08 -17.75
C GLU A 15 7.08 -8.56 -17.69
N ARG A 16 8.29 -8.10 -17.38
CA ARG A 16 8.77 -6.72 -17.56
C ARG A 16 8.34 -6.22 -18.94
N LEU A 17 7.43 -5.26 -19.02
CA LEU A 17 7.30 -4.27 -20.10
C LEU A 17 6.16 -3.30 -19.74
N TRP A 18 6.48 -2.00 -19.77
CA TRP A 18 5.68 -0.83 -19.39
C TRP A 18 4.38 -0.58 -20.18
N ARG A 19 3.69 -1.63 -20.65
CA ARG A 19 2.47 -1.49 -21.44
C ARG A 19 1.39 -2.43 -20.95
N ARG A 20 0.89 -2.15 -19.74
CA ARG A 20 -0.50 -2.41 -19.34
C ARG A 20 -0.78 -1.85 -17.95
N ILE A 21 -0.68 -0.53 -17.84
CA ILE A 21 -1.44 0.18 -16.81
C ILE A 21 -2.93 0.23 -17.25
N ALA A 22 -3.53 -0.92 -17.58
CA ALA A 22 -4.91 -1.01 -18.11
C ALA A 22 -5.65 -2.30 -17.69
N VAL A 23 -5.31 -2.86 -16.52
CA VAL A 23 -6.20 -3.78 -15.80
C VAL A 23 -6.38 -3.26 -14.37
N TRP A 24 -6.66 -1.97 -14.23
CA TRP A 24 -6.80 -1.23 -12.95
C TRP A 24 -8.22 -1.23 -12.43
N ARG A 25 -9.00 -2.28 -12.73
CA ARG A 25 -10.44 -2.19 -12.55
C ARG A 25 -11.14 -3.36 -11.90
N LYS A 26 -10.45 -4.46 -11.58
CA LYS A 26 -11.07 -5.57 -10.86
C LYS A 26 -10.03 -6.45 -10.18
N THR A 27 -9.35 -5.97 -9.12
CA THR A 27 -8.98 -6.86 -8.00
C THR A 27 -8.29 -6.15 -6.82
N PHE A 28 -8.89 -6.42 -5.65
CA PHE A 28 -8.43 -6.39 -4.27
C PHE A 28 -8.31 -5.10 -3.43
N THR A 29 -7.67 -3.98 -3.79
CA THR A 29 -7.88 -2.72 -3.01
C THR A 29 -7.53 -1.47 -3.79
N ASN A 30 -8.29 -0.39 -3.55
CA ASN A 30 -7.93 0.99 -3.93
C ASN A 30 -7.38 1.76 -2.71
N SER A 31 -6.90 1.04 -1.70
CA SER A 31 -6.51 1.52 -0.37
C SER A 31 -5.59 0.48 0.29
N GLU A 32 -5.19 0.69 1.55
CA GLU A 32 -4.36 -0.27 2.27
C GLU A 32 -5.12 -1.59 2.55
N VAL A 33 -4.36 -2.67 2.78
CA VAL A 33 -4.96 -3.97 3.13
C VAL A 33 -5.69 -3.88 4.46
N THR A 34 -6.99 -4.16 4.42
CA THR A 34 -7.85 -4.13 5.62
C THR A 34 -7.65 -5.36 6.51
N GLN A 35 -8.04 -5.23 7.77
CA GLN A 35 -8.04 -6.32 8.75
C GLN A 35 -8.87 -7.53 8.29
N SER A 36 -10.01 -7.29 7.64
CA SER A 36 -10.85 -8.38 7.10
C SER A 36 -10.16 -9.13 5.96
N GLN A 37 -9.49 -8.41 5.05
CA GLN A 37 -8.75 -9.01 3.95
C GLN A 37 -7.53 -9.78 4.46
N TRP A 38 -6.77 -9.20 5.39
CA TRP A 38 -5.67 -9.88 6.05
C TRP A 38 -6.14 -11.18 6.69
N GLN A 39 -7.20 -11.12 7.50
CA GLN A 39 -7.69 -12.29 8.22
C GLN A 39 -8.23 -13.37 7.25
N ALA A 40 -8.89 -12.97 6.15
CA ALA A 40 -9.38 -13.91 5.14
C ALA A 40 -8.26 -14.68 4.43
N VAL A 41 -7.11 -14.03 4.20
CA VAL A 41 -5.96 -14.66 3.54
C VAL A 41 -5.08 -15.39 4.55
N MET A 42 -4.66 -14.70 5.62
CA MET A 42 -3.62 -15.17 6.54
C MET A 42 -4.18 -15.97 7.71
N GLY A 43 -5.44 -15.74 8.11
CA GLY A 43 -6.05 -16.40 9.26
C GLY A 43 -5.53 -15.89 10.62
N THR A 44 -4.72 -14.83 10.62
CA THR A 44 -4.11 -14.24 11.81
C THR A 44 -4.59 -12.81 12.04
N ARG A 45 -4.34 -12.27 13.23
CA ARG A 45 -4.67 -10.88 13.60
C ARG A 45 -3.51 -10.25 14.39
N PRO A 46 -2.36 -9.92 13.75
CA PRO A 46 -1.15 -9.43 14.43
C PRO A 46 -1.36 -8.18 15.30
N TRP A 47 -2.34 -7.36 14.93
CA TRP A 47 -2.75 -6.15 15.64
C TRP A 47 -3.60 -6.39 16.89
N SER A 48 -4.09 -7.62 17.12
CA SER A 48 -5.03 -7.89 18.21
C SER A 48 -4.36 -7.72 19.58
N GLY A 49 -5.03 -7.00 20.48
CA GLY A 49 -4.51 -6.66 21.81
C GLY A 49 -3.33 -5.69 21.81
N LYS A 50 -3.00 -5.07 20.67
CA LYS A 50 -1.98 -4.01 20.60
C LYS A 50 -2.58 -2.65 20.96
N GLU A 51 -1.77 -1.82 21.58
CA GLU A 51 -2.12 -0.42 21.82
C GLU A 51 -2.24 0.34 20.49
N PHE A 52 -2.97 1.45 20.50
CA PHE A 52 -3.11 2.35 19.35
C PHE A 52 -3.68 1.67 18.09
N VAL A 53 -4.52 0.66 18.29
CA VAL A 53 -5.23 -0.06 17.24
C VAL A 53 -6.73 0.06 17.46
N ARG A 54 -7.47 0.25 16.36
CA ARG A 54 -8.90 -0.01 16.31
C ARG A 54 -9.14 -1.30 15.56
N GLU A 55 -9.96 -2.18 16.12
CA GLU A 55 -10.38 -3.41 15.46
C GLU A 55 -11.68 -3.21 14.70
N GLY A 56 -11.72 -3.68 13.46
CA GLY A 56 -12.91 -3.68 12.62
C GLY A 56 -12.58 -3.99 11.17
N LYS A 57 -13.58 -4.49 10.42
CA LYS A 57 -13.37 -5.03 9.07
C LYS A 57 -12.67 -4.09 8.08
N ASP A 58 -12.92 -2.79 8.19
CA ASP A 58 -12.46 -1.76 7.26
C ASP A 58 -11.28 -0.95 7.83
N TYR A 59 -10.79 -1.30 9.02
CA TYR A 59 -9.53 -0.74 9.50
C TYR A 59 -8.36 -1.40 8.77
N PRO A 60 -7.26 -0.69 8.55
CA PRO A 60 -6.04 -1.27 8.01
C PRO A 60 -5.46 -2.33 8.96
N ALA A 61 -4.86 -3.35 8.38
CA ALA A 61 -4.16 -4.40 9.12
C ALA A 61 -2.78 -3.92 9.56
N THR A 62 -2.56 -3.67 10.85
CA THR A 62 -1.30 -3.11 11.36
C THR A 62 -0.45 -4.16 12.08
N TYR A 63 0.76 -3.78 12.53
CA TYR A 63 1.72 -4.67 13.20
C TYR A 63 2.17 -5.84 12.31
N ILE A 64 2.39 -5.54 11.03
CA ILE A 64 2.81 -6.48 10.00
C ILE A 64 4.28 -6.20 9.67
N SER A 65 5.14 -7.22 9.74
CA SER A 65 6.51 -7.09 9.26
C SER A 65 6.57 -7.15 7.74
N TRP A 66 7.63 -6.60 7.13
CA TRP A 66 7.89 -6.74 5.69
C TRP A 66 7.83 -8.21 5.22
N LYS A 67 8.34 -9.16 6.02
CA LYS A 67 8.31 -10.60 5.70
C LYS A 67 6.88 -11.16 5.70
N ASP A 68 6.04 -10.71 6.64
CA ASP A 68 4.64 -11.09 6.70
C ASP A 68 3.86 -10.52 5.50
N ALA A 69 4.17 -9.28 5.12
CA ALA A 69 3.64 -8.62 3.92
C ALA A 69 3.95 -9.41 2.64
N ILE A 70 5.20 -9.85 2.45
CA ILE A 70 5.58 -10.75 1.34
C ILE A 70 4.83 -12.08 1.41
N SER A 71 4.68 -12.65 2.61
CA SER A 71 3.97 -13.91 2.81
C SER A 71 2.49 -13.79 2.48
N PHE A 72 1.86 -12.66 2.81
CA PHE A 72 0.49 -12.33 2.39
C PHE A 72 0.38 -12.29 0.86
N CYS A 73 1.29 -11.60 0.17
CA CYS A 73 1.30 -11.50 -1.30
C CYS A 73 1.34 -12.90 -1.96
N LYS A 74 2.23 -13.77 -1.46
CA LYS A 74 2.35 -15.15 -1.93
C LYS A 74 1.06 -15.96 -1.69
N LYS A 75 0.54 -15.91 -0.47
CA LYS A 75 -0.67 -16.67 -0.11
C LYS A 75 -1.90 -16.19 -0.86
N LEU A 76 -2.06 -14.88 -1.04
CA LEU A 76 -3.14 -14.32 -1.85
C LEU A 76 -3.01 -14.77 -3.32
N THR A 77 -1.79 -14.74 -3.88
CA THR A 77 -1.53 -15.26 -5.23
C THR A 77 -1.99 -16.71 -5.39
N GLU A 78 -1.64 -17.58 -4.44
CA GLU A 78 -2.06 -18.99 -4.44
C GLU A 78 -3.59 -19.14 -4.36
N VAL A 79 -4.23 -18.41 -3.44
CA VAL A 79 -5.68 -18.41 -3.25
C VAL A 79 -6.41 -17.96 -4.52
N GLU A 80 -5.94 -16.89 -5.15
CA GLU A 80 -6.58 -16.33 -6.34
C GLU A 80 -6.34 -17.16 -7.60
N ARG A 81 -5.16 -17.77 -7.74
CA ARG A 81 -4.90 -18.76 -8.80
C ARG A 81 -5.81 -19.97 -8.67
N ARG A 82 -5.93 -20.52 -7.45
CA ARG A 82 -6.81 -21.67 -7.18
C ARG A 82 -8.28 -21.35 -7.48
N THR A 83 -8.71 -20.13 -7.20
CA THR A 83 -10.09 -19.66 -7.49
C THR A 83 -10.26 -19.11 -8.90
N ARG A 84 -9.25 -19.23 -9.78
CA ARG A 84 -9.23 -18.73 -11.17
C ARG A 84 -9.58 -17.24 -11.30
N ARG A 85 -9.33 -16.47 -10.24
CA ARG A 85 -9.48 -15.01 -10.23
C ARG A 85 -8.20 -14.30 -10.68
N LEU A 86 -7.06 -14.96 -10.52
CA LEU A 86 -5.77 -14.47 -11.00
C LEU A 86 -5.43 -15.09 -12.37
N PRO A 87 -5.20 -14.29 -13.43
CA PRO A 87 -4.79 -14.82 -14.72
C PRO A 87 -3.42 -15.51 -14.66
N ALA A 88 -3.18 -16.45 -15.57
CA ALA A 88 -1.89 -17.13 -15.67
C ALA A 88 -0.75 -16.13 -15.90
N GLY A 89 0.39 -16.35 -15.22
CA GLY A 89 1.56 -15.45 -15.29
C GLY A 89 1.47 -14.19 -14.42
N TRP A 90 0.40 -14.01 -13.64
CA TRP A 90 0.27 -12.90 -12.69
C TRP A 90 0.53 -13.34 -11.25
N GLU A 91 0.99 -12.40 -10.43
CA GLU A 91 1.18 -12.54 -8.99
C GLU A 91 0.96 -11.21 -8.26
N TYR A 92 0.58 -11.30 -6.99
CA TYR A 92 0.62 -10.17 -6.08
C TYR A 92 2.02 -10.03 -5.51
N ARG A 93 2.50 -8.79 -5.43
CA ARG A 93 3.77 -8.43 -4.78
C ARG A 93 3.68 -7.06 -4.13
N LEU A 94 4.63 -6.77 -3.24
CA LEU A 94 4.88 -5.40 -2.82
C LEU A 94 5.29 -4.55 -4.04
N PRO A 95 4.94 -3.25 -4.07
CA PRO A 95 5.46 -2.37 -5.11
C PRO A 95 6.96 -2.16 -4.90
N THR A 96 7.67 -1.75 -5.94
CA THR A 96 8.91 -1.02 -5.73
C THR A 96 8.60 0.45 -5.44
N GLU A 97 9.53 1.20 -4.86
CA GLU A 97 9.30 2.60 -4.46
C GLU A 97 8.88 3.48 -5.65
N ALA A 98 9.50 3.33 -6.84
CA ALA A 98 9.16 4.11 -8.02
C ALA A 98 7.71 3.92 -8.51
N PRO A 99 7.22 2.68 -8.73
CA PRO A 99 5.80 2.44 -9.03
C PRO A 99 4.85 2.92 -7.93
N TRP A 100 5.24 2.84 -6.66
CA TRP A 100 4.43 3.38 -5.56
C TRP A 100 4.32 4.91 -5.67
N GLU A 101 5.44 5.61 -5.87
CA GLU A 101 5.47 7.07 -6.03
C GLU A 101 4.70 7.50 -7.30
N TYR A 102 4.86 6.78 -8.41
CA TYR A 102 4.10 7.04 -9.63
C TYR A 102 2.59 6.93 -9.41
N ALA A 103 2.15 5.89 -8.70
CA ALA A 103 0.76 5.71 -8.34
C ALA A 103 0.26 6.80 -7.37
N CYS A 104 1.10 7.23 -6.42
CA CYS A 104 0.84 8.31 -5.48
C CYS A 104 0.61 9.64 -6.21
N ARG A 105 1.48 9.99 -7.17
CA ARG A 105 1.39 11.22 -7.98
C ARG A 105 0.25 11.22 -8.99
N ALA A 106 -0.24 10.04 -9.40
CA ALA A 106 -1.41 9.86 -10.27
C ALA A 106 -1.42 10.76 -11.52
N GLY A 107 -0.26 10.91 -12.18
CA GLY A 107 -0.11 11.68 -13.41
C GLY A 107 0.19 13.17 -13.22
N THR A 108 0.31 13.67 -12.00
CA THR A 108 0.81 15.04 -11.75
C THR A 108 2.33 15.08 -11.67
N THR A 109 2.90 16.28 -11.81
CA THR A 109 4.32 16.56 -11.53
C THR A 109 4.54 17.25 -10.18
N THR A 110 3.46 17.45 -9.40
CA THR A 110 3.53 18.09 -8.08
C THR A 110 4.05 17.11 -7.04
N ALA A 111 4.72 17.64 -6.01
CA ALA A 111 5.41 16.84 -4.99
C ALA A 111 4.54 15.75 -4.33
N TYR A 112 3.23 16.00 -4.20
CA TYR A 112 2.29 15.12 -3.49
C TYR A 112 1.09 14.70 -4.35
N GLY A 113 1.12 14.77 -5.68
CA GLY A 113 -0.10 14.45 -6.45
C GLY A 113 -1.26 15.43 -6.26
N ILE A 114 -1.05 16.49 -5.48
CA ILE A 114 -2.04 17.47 -5.02
C ILE A 114 -1.48 18.86 -5.28
N ASP A 115 -2.19 19.63 -6.11
CA ASP A 115 -1.72 20.93 -6.58
C ASP A 115 -1.91 22.04 -5.54
N ASP A 116 -2.96 21.95 -4.71
CA ASP A 116 -3.23 22.90 -3.64
C ASP A 116 -3.03 22.27 -2.26
N ARG A 117 -2.01 22.75 -1.54
CA ARG A 117 -1.69 22.32 -0.18
C ARG A 117 -2.84 22.57 0.81
N SER A 118 -3.68 23.58 0.59
CA SER A 118 -4.85 23.84 1.44
C SER A 118 -5.86 22.69 1.39
N SER A 119 -5.89 21.96 0.27
CA SER A 119 -6.77 20.80 0.06
C SER A 119 -6.21 19.49 0.63
N PHE A 120 -4.94 19.45 1.04
CA PHE A 120 -4.22 18.23 1.49
C PHE A 120 -4.97 17.47 2.60
N ARG A 121 -5.58 18.21 3.54
CA ARG A 121 -6.43 17.67 4.62
C ARG A 121 -7.58 16.77 4.16
N ASN A 122 -8.00 16.90 2.90
CA ASN A 122 -9.08 16.13 2.31
C ASN A 122 -8.61 14.80 1.74
N TYR A 123 -7.31 14.62 1.53
CA TYR A 123 -6.69 13.43 0.94
C TYR A 123 -5.95 12.56 1.96
N ALA A 124 -5.56 13.10 3.11
CA ALA A 124 -4.72 12.42 4.08
C ALA A 124 -5.30 12.40 5.49
N TRP A 125 -5.00 11.32 6.22
CA TRP A 125 -4.98 11.30 7.67
C TRP A 125 -3.55 11.55 8.15
N HIS A 126 -3.33 12.64 8.87
CA HIS A 126 -2.03 13.04 9.42
C HIS A 126 -2.25 13.91 10.67
N ASP A 127 -1.17 14.26 11.38
CA ASP A 127 -1.21 15.02 12.65
C ASP A 127 -2.07 16.30 12.61
N GLY A 128 -2.15 16.97 11.46
CA GLY A 128 -2.96 18.19 11.28
C GLY A 128 -4.45 17.94 11.01
N THR A 129 -4.88 16.68 10.90
CA THR A 129 -6.27 16.28 10.60
C THR A 129 -6.88 15.35 11.65
N VAL A 130 -6.04 14.65 12.40
CA VAL A 130 -6.45 13.86 13.57
C VAL A 130 -6.64 14.79 14.76
N LYS A 131 -7.58 14.46 15.64
CA LYS A 131 -7.92 15.12 16.91
C LYS A 131 -7.34 14.35 18.09
N GLY A 132 -6.03 14.13 18.07
CA GLY A 132 -5.31 13.38 19.11
C GLY A 132 -5.53 11.86 19.04
N GLU A 133 -6.12 11.33 17.97
CA GLU A 133 -6.14 9.89 17.75
C GLU A 133 -4.75 9.40 17.32
N GLU A 134 -4.26 8.38 18.02
CA GLU A 134 -2.95 7.77 17.74
C GLU A 134 -3.07 6.44 16.96
N TYR A 135 -4.24 6.19 16.37
CA TYR A 135 -4.56 4.96 15.64
C TYR A 135 -4.92 5.24 14.18
N ALA A 136 -4.67 4.24 13.33
CA ALA A 136 -5.06 4.29 11.93
C ALA A 136 -6.58 4.30 11.77
N HIS A 137 -7.05 5.08 10.80
CA HIS A 137 -8.46 5.26 10.49
C HIS A 137 -8.92 4.21 9.47
N LYS A 138 -10.25 4.06 9.32
CA LYS A 138 -10.80 3.19 8.28
C LYS A 138 -10.29 3.65 6.91
N VAL A 139 -9.97 2.67 6.07
CA VAL A 139 -9.45 2.92 4.72
C VAL A 139 -10.50 3.62 3.85
N GLY A 140 -10.04 4.38 2.86
CA GLY A 140 -10.89 4.99 1.83
C GLY A 140 -11.82 6.09 2.31
N GLN A 141 -11.59 6.67 3.50
CA GLN A 141 -12.46 7.73 4.05
C GLN A 141 -12.08 9.14 3.58
N LYS A 142 -10.86 9.31 3.07
CA LYS A 142 -10.40 10.55 2.43
C LYS A 142 -10.56 10.47 0.91
N ARG A 143 -10.43 11.60 0.22
CA ARG A 143 -10.52 11.66 -1.25
C ARG A 143 -9.43 10.79 -1.89
N ALA A 144 -9.80 10.08 -2.95
CA ALA A 144 -8.84 9.40 -3.81
C ALA A 144 -8.09 10.39 -4.71
N ASN A 145 -6.90 9.99 -5.16
CA ASN A 145 -6.18 10.66 -6.24
C ASN A 145 -6.81 10.38 -7.63
N ALA A 146 -6.22 10.91 -8.70
CA ALA A 146 -6.76 10.79 -10.06
C ALA A 146 -6.81 9.34 -10.60
N TYR A 147 -6.07 8.41 -9.99
CA TYR A 147 -6.12 6.98 -10.32
C TYR A 147 -7.14 6.21 -9.48
N GLY A 148 -7.86 6.90 -8.58
CA GLY A 148 -8.86 6.28 -7.70
C GLY A 148 -8.26 5.59 -6.48
N LEU A 149 -7.00 5.90 -6.13
CA LEU A 149 -6.30 5.36 -4.97
C LEU A 149 -6.49 6.28 -3.77
N HIS A 150 -6.83 5.71 -2.62
CA HIS A 150 -7.02 6.41 -1.36
C HIS A 150 -5.78 6.27 -0.47
N ASP A 151 -5.68 7.14 0.53
CA ASP A 151 -4.74 7.06 1.64
C ASP A 151 -3.23 7.11 1.28
N MET A 152 -2.89 7.32 0.00
CA MET A 152 -1.51 7.48 -0.51
C MET A 152 -0.65 8.59 0.14
N HIS A 153 -1.25 9.42 0.99
CA HIS A 153 -0.61 10.59 1.62
C HIS A 153 -0.73 10.58 3.16
N GLY A 154 -1.18 9.50 3.78
CA GLY A 154 -1.34 9.43 5.22
C GLY A 154 -1.94 8.12 5.71
N ASN A 155 -2.56 8.16 6.88
CA ASN A 155 -3.10 7.01 7.62
C ASN A 155 -1.99 6.13 8.20
N LEU A 156 -1.16 5.51 7.35
CA LEU A 156 -0.05 4.67 7.76
C LEU A 156 1.11 4.69 6.75
N TRP A 157 2.26 4.18 7.16
CA TRP A 157 3.37 3.88 6.26
C TRP A 157 3.11 2.61 5.47
N GLU A 158 3.57 2.55 4.23
CA GLU A 158 3.30 1.43 3.32
C GLU A 158 4.60 0.73 2.91
N TRP A 159 4.69 -0.60 3.11
CA TRP A 159 5.87 -1.38 2.74
C TRP A 159 6.11 -1.38 1.23
N CYS A 160 7.35 -1.08 0.81
CA CYS A 160 7.85 -1.33 -0.54
C CYS A 160 8.83 -2.52 -0.57
N GLN A 161 9.20 -3.02 -1.76
CA GLN A 161 10.19 -4.09 -1.89
C GLN A 161 11.60 -3.62 -1.53
N ASP A 162 11.92 -2.40 -1.95
CA ASP A 162 13.25 -1.83 -1.88
C ASP A 162 13.59 -1.38 -0.47
N TYR A 163 14.89 -1.24 -0.21
CA TYR A 163 15.35 -0.48 0.94
C TYR A 163 15.14 1.01 0.69
N TYR A 164 14.79 1.74 1.76
CA TYR A 164 14.60 3.19 1.69
C TYR A 164 15.88 3.91 1.24
N THR A 165 15.71 4.90 0.36
CA THR A 165 16.74 5.87 -0.03
C THR A 165 16.09 7.26 -0.16
N GLU A 166 16.86 8.34 0.04
CA GLU A 166 16.32 9.71 -0.12
C GLU A 166 15.96 10.03 -1.58
N ALA A 167 16.64 9.38 -2.53
CA ALA A 167 16.37 9.53 -3.94
C ALA A 167 16.69 8.22 -4.67
N LEU A 168 15.78 7.81 -5.55
CA LEU A 168 16.02 6.73 -6.49
C LEU A 168 17.01 7.17 -7.57
N PRO A 169 17.80 6.24 -8.16
CA PRO A 169 18.82 6.57 -9.17
C PRO A 169 18.24 7.11 -10.49
N GLY A 170 16.91 7.19 -10.63
CA GLY A 170 16.22 7.56 -11.86
C GLY A 170 16.30 6.46 -12.94
N GLY A 171 15.70 6.73 -14.11
CA GLY A 171 15.67 5.77 -15.22
C GLY A 171 14.38 4.95 -15.28
N THR A 172 14.43 3.82 -16.01
CA THR A 172 13.28 2.95 -16.23
C THR A 172 13.21 1.88 -15.13
N ASP A 173 12.15 1.89 -14.33
CA ASP A 173 11.93 0.97 -13.21
C ASP A 173 13.11 0.95 -12.22
N PRO A 174 13.49 2.12 -11.65
CA PRO A 174 14.59 2.15 -10.70
C PRO A 174 14.20 1.37 -9.45
N GLU A 175 15.05 0.42 -9.10
CA GLU A 175 15.03 -0.28 -7.83
C GLU A 175 15.82 0.55 -6.81
N GLY A 176 15.42 0.50 -5.54
CA GLY A 176 16.19 1.09 -4.46
C GLY A 176 17.45 0.28 -4.15
N PRO A 177 18.27 0.71 -3.17
CA PRO A 177 19.52 0.03 -2.85
C PRO A 177 19.31 -1.44 -2.45
N SER A 178 20.33 -2.27 -2.70
CA SER A 178 20.32 -3.70 -2.37
C SER A 178 20.42 -3.98 -0.86
N GLU A 179 20.78 -2.98 -0.06
CA GLU A 179 20.90 -3.02 1.39
C GLU A 179 20.49 -1.68 2.03
N GLY A 180 20.10 -1.71 3.31
CA GLY A 180 19.69 -0.51 4.03
C GLY A 180 19.14 -0.81 5.43
N ALA A 181 18.97 0.24 6.23
CA ALA A 181 18.46 0.13 7.60
C ALA A 181 16.93 -0.01 7.66
N PHE A 182 16.22 0.50 6.65
CA PHE A 182 14.76 0.61 6.65
C PHE A 182 14.16 0.08 5.35
N ARG A 183 13.00 -0.54 5.48
CA ARG A 183 12.04 -0.87 4.41
C ARG A 183 10.67 -0.34 4.85
#